data_AF-A0A409X368-F1
#
_entry.id   AF-A0A409X368-F1
#
_cell.length_a   1.000
_cell.length_b   1.000
_cell.length_c   1.000
_cell.angle_alpha   90.00
_cell.angle_beta   90.00
_cell.angle_gamma   90.00
#
_symmetry.space_group_name_H-M   'P 1'
#
loop_
_entity.id
_entity.type
_entity.pdbx_description
1 polymer ?
#
loop_
_entity_poly.entity_id
_entity_poly.type
_entity_poly.pdbx_seq_one_letter_code
_entity_poly.pdbx_strand_id
1 'polypeptide(L)'
;NKTWFTNNSKVYTWEQDPIDRSFWRRRLLNANERTEIFKNAKPWQRFYWSYCDSWDLMFFKKEPPADYKKPTVWQNDGDSDDEDDNAEHYSFMPKPIPYSERTPIQRLEALSSGDISALALSIVRQACKESATYKQEYNIPFQTLASYLFTRFGFNVDDPIAFAGELDKRTDAVRAKAFKAAIRLLGYNRAPDNLLAMSEASKLAVASFAGTFPGATLKAEYDGMSLAWDIKSHFSPNIAGLRVQVVSRVFDSSFMLGSDEEKPLYVLRPPRRSSNWLVATPSATVALLVFRKGWESSYDIASGLLSLGIRFNTVIERKKTKAITTRSQLRDDLAPGEDLPAEQEPQSEASEDDREETLGAREAGFEPNLDDLNAYLAMRRQVLLGPSGRALRLAGGLVGRISAEIVTDERILMGPTSCNNVIGVSDENEYVDDGASMKDFNIVSGLYVILRDKAGNRGGGRLSSRRSWFPLRGAWDKFSGYADEQWLPDAENWYTYRVRDMDNGKYELLKFAQWKVKVKFQRAALQAVLNENERMSAEFIKHHLSFSLAYPSLCSQDPSLVVAGPHGDIVVYFFFTL
;
A
#
# COMPACT_ATOMS: atom_id res chain seq x y z
N ASN A 1 -12.25 -24.81 -23.57
CA ASN A 1 -11.76 -23.90 -24.62
C ASN A 1 -12.94 -23.37 -25.40
N LYS A 2 -13.45 -22.18 -25.04
CA LYS A 2 -14.39 -21.47 -25.91
C LYS A 2 -13.62 -21.05 -27.16
N THR A 3 -14.20 -21.20 -28.33
CA THR A 3 -13.62 -20.73 -29.62
C THR A 3 -14.31 -19.47 -30.12
N TRP A 4 -15.46 -19.13 -29.54
CA TRP A 4 -16.28 -17.97 -29.84
C TRP A 4 -16.71 -17.24 -28.56
N PHE A 5 -16.99 -15.94 -28.67
CA PHE A 5 -17.53 -15.13 -27.58
C PHE A 5 -19.04 -15.33 -27.45
N THR A 6 -19.58 -15.24 -26.23
CA THR A 6 -21.04 -15.30 -26.02
C THR A 6 -21.65 -13.89 -26.11
N ASN A 7 -22.97 -13.79 -26.17
CA ASN A 7 -23.64 -12.48 -26.17
C ASN A 7 -23.30 -11.61 -24.94
N ASN A 8 -22.95 -12.24 -23.81
CA ASN A 8 -22.60 -11.56 -22.57
C ASN A 8 -21.09 -11.31 -22.41
N SER A 9 -20.25 -11.93 -23.25
CA SER A 9 -18.81 -11.82 -23.13
C SER A 9 -18.33 -10.45 -23.61
N LYS A 10 -17.44 -9.82 -22.83
CA LYS A 10 -16.82 -8.55 -23.23
C LYS A 10 -15.64 -8.82 -24.17
N VAL A 11 -15.60 -8.18 -25.33
CA VAL A 11 -14.50 -8.34 -26.30
C VAL A 11 -13.73 -7.04 -26.41
N TYR A 12 -12.41 -7.11 -26.27
CA TYR A 12 -11.54 -5.95 -26.31
C TYR A 12 -10.48 -6.10 -27.40
N THR A 13 -10.04 -4.97 -27.95
CA THR A 13 -8.87 -4.87 -28.82
C THR A 13 -7.76 -4.09 -28.11
N TRP A 14 -6.51 -4.31 -28.50
CA TRP A 14 -5.36 -3.56 -28.00
C TRP A 14 -4.91 -2.54 -29.03
N GLU A 15 -4.86 -1.28 -28.62
CA GLU A 15 -4.42 -0.15 -29.45
C GLU A 15 -3.16 0.46 -28.83
N GLN A 16 -2.17 0.75 -29.67
CA GLN A 16 -0.98 1.47 -29.24
C GLN A 16 -1.33 2.94 -29.02
N ASP A 17 -0.85 3.53 -27.93
CA ASP A 17 -1.11 4.95 -27.67
C ASP A 17 -0.42 5.82 -28.74
N PRO A 18 -1.12 6.83 -29.31
CA PRO A 18 -0.56 7.66 -30.36
C PRO A 18 0.58 8.57 -29.87
N ILE A 19 0.63 8.88 -28.57
CA ILE A 19 1.65 9.74 -27.96
C ILE A 19 2.81 8.88 -27.47
N ASP A 20 2.51 7.78 -26.77
CA ASP A 20 3.52 6.87 -26.24
C ASP A 20 3.46 5.50 -26.91
N ARG A 21 4.34 5.28 -27.89
CA ARG A 21 4.44 3.99 -28.59
C ARG A 21 4.86 2.82 -27.68
N SER A 22 5.37 3.06 -26.48
CA SER A 22 5.65 1.98 -25.53
C SER A 22 4.38 1.48 -24.81
N PHE A 23 3.31 2.28 -24.81
CA PHE A 23 2.08 2.00 -24.08
C PHE A 23 0.99 1.41 -24.99
N TRP A 24 0.29 0.38 -24.47
CA TRP A 24 -0.85 -0.25 -25.13
C TRP A 24 -2.07 -0.14 -24.22
N ARG A 25 -3.19 0.30 -24.79
CA ARG A 25 -4.47 0.44 -24.09
C ARG A 25 -5.49 -0.54 -24.62
N ARG A 26 -6.33 -1.03 -23.71
CA ARG A 26 -7.43 -1.95 -23.99
C ARG A 26 -8.67 -1.13 -24.36
N ARG A 27 -9.23 -1.32 -25.56
CA ARG A 27 -10.50 -0.71 -26.00
C ARG A 27 -11.61 -1.75 -26.04
N LEU A 28 -12.72 -1.48 -25.35
CA LEU A 28 -13.90 -2.32 -25.41
C LEU A 28 -14.59 -2.16 -26.78
N LEU A 29 -14.86 -3.27 -27.46
CA LEU A 29 -15.58 -3.28 -28.74
C LEU A 29 -17.09 -3.21 -28.49
N ASN A 30 -17.80 -2.46 -29.32
CA ASN A 30 -19.26 -2.44 -29.30
C ASN A 30 -19.84 -3.72 -29.96
N ALA A 31 -21.17 -3.89 -29.87
CA ALA A 31 -21.85 -5.10 -30.35
C ALA A 31 -21.73 -5.35 -31.87
N ASN A 32 -21.56 -4.30 -32.66
CA ASN A 32 -21.39 -4.41 -34.12
C ASN A 32 -19.93 -4.75 -34.46
N GLU A 33 -18.99 -4.04 -33.84
CA GLU A 33 -17.55 -4.24 -34.01
C GLU A 33 -17.08 -5.63 -33.56
N ARG A 34 -17.62 -6.14 -32.44
CA ARG A 34 -17.13 -7.40 -31.85
C ARG A 34 -17.19 -8.56 -32.84
N THR A 35 -18.27 -8.68 -33.62
CA THR A 35 -18.44 -9.81 -34.54
C THR A 35 -17.46 -9.71 -35.71
N GLU A 36 -17.34 -8.53 -36.29
CA GLU A 36 -16.46 -8.28 -37.44
C GLU A 36 -14.98 -8.42 -37.06
N ILE A 37 -14.55 -7.74 -35.98
CA ILE A 37 -13.16 -7.73 -35.55
C ILE A 37 -12.75 -9.11 -35.03
N PHE A 38 -13.62 -9.83 -34.31
CA PHE A 38 -13.32 -11.19 -33.85
C PHE A 38 -13.20 -12.18 -35.01
N LYS A 39 -14.05 -12.08 -36.04
CA LYS A 39 -13.93 -12.86 -37.29
C LYS A 39 -12.58 -12.64 -37.96
N ASN A 40 -12.14 -11.38 -38.02
CA ASN A 40 -10.87 -10.99 -38.63
C ASN A 40 -9.63 -11.41 -37.81
N ALA A 41 -9.76 -11.53 -36.48
CA ALA A 41 -8.68 -12.01 -35.62
C ALA A 41 -8.34 -13.47 -35.91
N LYS A 42 -7.06 -13.79 -36.12
CA LYS A 42 -6.59 -15.16 -36.25
C LYS A 42 -6.73 -15.90 -34.91
N PRO A 43 -6.86 -17.24 -34.87
CA PRO A 43 -7.10 -17.95 -33.61
C PRO A 43 -6.02 -17.72 -32.54
N TRP A 44 -4.75 -17.57 -32.93
CA TRP A 44 -3.65 -17.24 -31.99
C TRP A 44 -3.65 -15.79 -31.49
N GLN A 45 -4.46 -14.91 -32.08
CA GLN A 45 -4.65 -13.53 -31.64
C GLN A 45 -5.81 -13.40 -30.65
N ARG A 46 -6.61 -14.45 -30.45
CA ARG A 46 -7.78 -14.46 -29.57
C ARG A 46 -7.38 -15.07 -28.22
N PHE A 47 -7.44 -14.27 -27.17
CA PHE A 47 -7.14 -14.72 -25.82
C PHE A 47 -8.37 -14.62 -24.93
N TYR A 48 -8.77 -15.72 -24.28
CA TYR A 48 -9.95 -15.77 -23.43
C TYR A 48 -9.57 -15.78 -21.95
N TRP A 49 -10.11 -14.81 -21.21
CA TRP A 49 -10.01 -14.70 -19.76
C TRP A 49 -11.24 -15.33 -19.10
N SER A 50 -11.09 -16.54 -18.59
CA SER A 50 -12.20 -17.29 -17.96
C SER A 50 -12.75 -16.62 -16.70
N TYR A 51 -11.91 -15.94 -15.92
CA TYR A 51 -12.29 -15.32 -14.64
C TYR A 51 -13.33 -14.20 -14.78
N CYS A 52 -13.33 -13.49 -15.91
CA CYS A 52 -14.20 -12.33 -16.13
C CYS A 52 -15.02 -12.42 -17.42
N ASP A 53 -15.13 -13.62 -18.01
CA ASP A 53 -15.79 -13.90 -19.29
C ASP A 53 -15.48 -12.84 -20.37
N SER A 54 -14.18 -12.57 -20.56
CA SER A 54 -13.73 -11.56 -21.53
C SER A 54 -12.71 -12.09 -22.53
N TRP A 55 -12.68 -11.48 -23.70
CA TRP A 55 -11.78 -11.80 -24.79
C TRP A 55 -10.88 -10.61 -25.11
N ASP A 56 -9.61 -10.88 -25.37
CA ASP A 56 -8.63 -9.91 -25.87
C ASP A 56 -8.15 -10.30 -27.26
N LEU A 57 -8.23 -9.34 -28.18
CA LEU A 57 -7.78 -9.47 -29.57
C LEU A 57 -6.45 -8.73 -29.76
N MET A 58 -5.37 -9.48 -29.95
CA MET A 58 -3.99 -8.97 -29.99
C MET A 58 -3.44 -8.85 -31.42
N PHE A 59 -3.94 -7.89 -32.19
CA PHE A 59 -3.51 -7.69 -33.59
C PHE A 59 -2.05 -7.29 -33.75
N PHE A 60 -1.42 -6.76 -32.70
CA PHE A 60 0.00 -6.38 -32.72
C PHE A 60 0.95 -7.57 -32.82
N LYS A 61 0.49 -8.79 -32.49
CA LYS A 61 1.25 -10.00 -32.75
C LYS A 61 1.07 -10.41 -34.21
N LYS A 62 2.09 -10.12 -35.02
CA LYS A 62 2.16 -10.49 -36.45
C LYS A 62 2.33 -11.99 -36.66
N GLU A 63 2.99 -12.66 -35.72
CA GLU A 63 3.31 -14.09 -35.78
C GLU A 63 2.71 -14.83 -34.58
N PRO A 64 2.34 -16.12 -34.74
CA PRO A 64 1.89 -16.94 -33.63
C PRO A 64 3.03 -17.13 -32.61
N PRO A 65 2.71 -17.25 -31.30
CA PRO A 65 3.68 -17.68 -30.29
C PRO A 65 4.39 -18.98 -30.69
N ALA A 66 5.66 -19.14 -30.32
CA ALA A 66 6.47 -20.31 -30.70
C ALA A 66 5.87 -21.66 -30.25
N ASP A 67 5.06 -21.64 -29.20
CA ASP A 67 4.34 -22.78 -28.61
C ASP A 67 2.91 -22.98 -29.16
N TYR A 68 2.46 -22.12 -30.09
CA TYR A 68 1.12 -22.21 -30.65
C TYR A 68 0.96 -23.46 -31.53
N LYS A 69 0.05 -24.34 -31.14
CA LYS A 69 -0.40 -25.47 -31.94
C LYS A 69 -1.69 -25.09 -32.67
N LYS A 70 -1.67 -25.15 -34.01
CA LYS A 70 -2.86 -24.90 -34.83
C LYS A 70 -3.99 -25.83 -34.36
N PRO A 71 -5.19 -25.32 -34.03
CA PRO A 71 -6.33 -26.15 -33.68
C PRO A 71 -6.52 -27.22 -34.76
N THR A 72 -6.63 -28.48 -34.34
CA THR A 72 -7.03 -29.57 -35.23
C THR A 72 -8.44 -29.28 -35.73
N VAL A 73 -8.66 -29.50 -37.04
CA VAL A 73 -9.80 -29.06 -37.87
C VAL A 73 -11.18 -29.17 -37.20
N TRP A 74 -11.38 -30.13 -36.32
CA TRP A 74 -12.62 -30.38 -35.57
C TRP A 74 -13.03 -29.34 -34.51
N GLN A 75 -12.23 -28.29 -34.25
CA GLN A 75 -12.55 -27.27 -33.25
C GLN A 75 -13.04 -25.95 -33.85
N ASN A 76 -13.13 -25.81 -35.18
CA ASN A 76 -13.25 -24.50 -35.82
C ASN A 76 -14.56 -24.25 -36.56
N ASP A 77 -15.43 -25.25 -36.69
CA ASP A 77 -16.69 -25.11 -37.41
C ASP A 77 -17.82 -24.95 -36.38
N GLY A 78 -17.95 -23.70 -35.90
CA GLY A 78 -19.01 -23.26 -35.00
C GLY A 78 -20.32 -22.99 -35.71
N ASP A 79 -20.67 -23.81 -36.69
CA ASP A 79 -22.00 -23.91 -37.29
C ASP A 79 -22.53 -25.31 -36.95
N SER A 80 -23.21 -25.42 -35.80
CA SER A 80 -24.09 -26.56 -35.51
C SER A 80 -25.50 -26.03 -35.23
N ASP A 81 -26.02 -25.29 -36.19
CA ASP A 81 -27.47 -25.11 -36.35
C ASP A 81 -27.84 -25.97 -37.56
N ASP A 82 -28.14 -27.25 -37.32
CA ASP A 82 -28.99 -28.05 -38.19
C ASP A 82 -29.56 -29.21 -37.35
N GLU A 83 -30.85 -29.10 -37.07
CA GLU A 83 -31.71 -30.22 -36.70
C GLU A 83 -31.74 -31.19 -37.89
N ASP A 84 -31.12 -32.37 -37.76
CA ASP A 84 -31.54 -33.53 -38.54
C ASP A 84 -31.24 -34.83 -37.79
N ASP A 85 -32.32 -35.42 -37.26
CA ASP A 85 -32.39 -36.76 -36.71
C ASP A 85 -32.15 -37.78 -37.84
N ASN A 86 -30.89 -38.12 -38.13
CA ASN A 86 -30.44 -39.43 -38.64
C ASN A 86 -28.96 -39.38 -39.04
N ALA A 87 -28.06 -39.72 -38.11
CA ALA A 87 -26.67 -40.00 -38.45
C ALA A 87 -26.27 -41.37 -37.89
N GLU A 88 -25.97 -42.27 -38.83
CA GLU A 88 -25.63 -43.67 -38.64
C GLU A 88 -24.43 -43.91 -37.71
N HIS A 89 -24.41 -45.09 -37.11
CA HIS A 89 -23.34 -45.67 -36.31
C HIS A 89 -21.96 -45.54 -36.99
N TYR A 90 -21.13 -44.59 -36.54
CA TYR A 90 -19.73 -44.52 -36.96
C TYR A 90 -18.90 -45.61 -36.29
N SER A 91 -18.57 -46.63 -37.09
CA SER A 91 -17.53 -47.62 -36.79
C SER A 91 -16.15 -46.97 -36.89
N PHE A 92 -15.40 -46.97 -35.79
CA PHE A 92 -13.98 -46.63 -35.80
C PHE A 92 -13.20 -47.69 -36.59
N MET A 93 -12.67 -47.33 -37.76
CA MET A 93 -11.57 -48.09 -38.36
C MET A 93 -10.23 -47.63 -37.72
N PRO A 94 -9.43 -48.55 -37.16
CA PRO A 94 -8.15 -48.18 -36.57
C PRO A 94 -7.11 -47.94 -37.67
N LYS A 95 -6.40 -46.80 -37.58
CA LYS A 95 -5.11 -46.64 -38.26
C LYS A 95 -4.05 -47.43 -37.48
N PRO A 96 -3.09 -48.08 -38.16
CA PRO A 96 -2.03 -48.82 -37.49
C PRO A 96 -1.12 -47.86 -36.69
N ILE A 97 -1.06 -48.06 -35.38
CA ILE A 97 -0.17 -47.35 -34.46
C ILE A 97 1.20 -48.07 -34.48
N PRO A 98 2.33 -47.35 -34.61
CA PRO A 98 3.65 -47.95 -34.46
C PRO A 98 3.82 -48.56 -33.06
N TYR A 99 4.26 -49.81 -33.00
CA TYR A 99 4.55 -50.55 -31.77
C TYR A 99 5.64 -49.83 -30.95
N SER A 100 5.26 -49.01 -29.96
CA SER A 100 6.05 -48.83 -28.72
C SER A 100 5.40 -47.97 -27.64
N GLU A 101 4.31 -47.24 -27.87
CA GLU A 101 3.70 -46.42 -26.82
C GLU A 101 2.51 -47.09 -26.14
N ARG A 102 2.60 -47.25 -24.80
CA ARG A 102 1.51 -47.73 -23.94
C ARG A 102 0.26 -46.88 -24.14
N THR A 103 -0.88 -47.54 -24.30
CA THR A 103 -2.16 -46.89 -24.54
C THR A 103 -2.60 -46.04 -23.33
N PRO A 104 -3.45 -45.01 -23.53
CA PRO A 104 -4.00 -44.22 -22.43
C PRO A 104 -4.68 -45.06 -21.34
N ILE A 105 -5.28 -46.19 -21.70
CA ILE A 105 -5.89 -47.16 -20.77
C ILE A 105 -4.82 -47.86 -19.93
N GLN A 106 -3.70 -48.27 -20.52
CA GLN A 106 -2.57 -48.85 -19.78
C GLN A 106 -1.86 -47.83 -18.87
N ARG A 107 -1.92 -46.53 -19.17
CA ARG A 107 -1.48 -45.47 -18.23
C ARG A 107 -2.45 -45.31 -17.06
N LEU A 108 -3.75 -45.43 -17.31
CA LEU A 108 -4.80 -45.37 -16.28
C LEU A 108 -4.79 -46.61 -15.37
N GLU A 109 -4.55 -47.81 -15.92
CA GLU A 109 -4.41 -49.03 -15.13
C GLU A 109 -3.15 -49.00 -14.25
N ALA A 110 -2.02 -48.50 -14.78
CA ALA A 110 -0.81 -48.27 -13.99
C ALA A 110 -0.97 -47.20 -12.89
N LEU A 111 -1.87 -46.23 -13.09
CA LEU A 111 -2.25 -45.23 -12.07
C LEU A 111 -3.24 -45.80 -11.03
N SER A 112 -4.07 -46.78 -11.41
CA SER A 112 -5.01 -47.45 -10.48
C SER A 112 -4.34 -48.47 -9.56
N SER A 113 -3.17 -49.01 -9.93
CA SER A 113 -2.39 -49.94 -9.10
C SER A 113 -1.43 -49.27 -8.12
N GLY A 114 -1.25 -47.94 -8.23
CA GLY A 114 -0.43 -47.15 -7.33
C GLY A 114 -1.27 -46.38 -6.33
N ASP A 115 -0.74 -46.15 -5.13
CA ASP A 115 -1.37 -45.32 -4.11
C ASP A 115 -1.52 -43.88 -4.64
N ILE A 116 -2.66 -43.59 -5.27
CA ILE A 116 -3.01 -42.29 -5.87
C ILE A 116 -2.86 -41.18 -4.82
N SER A 117 -3.08 -41.50 -3.55
CA SER A 117 -2.84 -40.58 -2.43
C SER A 117 -1.38 -40.18 -2.32
N ALA A 118 -0.45 -41.12 -2.45
CA ALA A 118 0.98 -40.86 -2.38
C ALA A 118 1.49 -40.03 -3.58
N LEU A 119 0.97 -40.29 -4.78
CA LEU A 119 1.33 -39.51 -5.98
C LEU A 119 0.70 -38.11 -5.96
N ALA A 120 -0.56 -37.98 -5.54
CA ALA A 120 -1.19 -36.67 -5.36
C ALA A 120 -0.48 -35.88 -4.25
N LEU A 121 -0.12 -36.51 -3.13
CA LEU A 121 0.70 -35.90 -2.09
C LEU A 121 2.10 -35.56 -2.60
N SER A 122 2.71 -36.36 -3.47
CA SER A 122 4.03 -36.03 -4.05
C SER A 122 3.94 -34.88 -5.03
N ILE A 123 2.89 -34.80 -5.86
CA ILE A 123 2.65 -33.68 -6.79
C ILE A 123 2.32 -32.41 -6.01
N VAL A 124 1.49 -32.47 -4.96
CA VAL A 124 1.22 -31.31 -4.09
C VAL A 124 2.49 -30.91 -3.35
N ARG A 125 3.27 -31.87 -2.80
CA ARG A 125 4.57 -31.57 -2.19
C ARG A 125 5.56 -31.01 -3.20
N GLN A 126 5.56 -31.49 -4.44
CA GLN A 126 6.43 -31.02 -5.51
C GLN A 126 6.01 -29.65 -6.00
N ALA A 127 4.72 -29.35 -6.17
CA ALA A 127 4.20 -28.03 -6.47
C ALA A 127 4.43 -27.05 -5.30
N CYS A 128 4.33 -27.49 -4.05
CA CYS A 128 4.71 -26.71 -2.87
C CYS A 128 6.24 -26.52 -2.76
N LYS A 129 7.04 -27.48 -3.26
CA LYS A 129 8.51 -27.40 -3.34
C LYS A 129 9.02 -26.72 -4.62
N GLU A 130 8.24 -26.58 -5.68
CA GLU A 130 8.57 -25.86 -6.93
C GLU A 130 8.04 -24.42 -6.85
N SER A 131 6.98 -24.19 -6.08
CA SER A 131 6.71 -22.88 -5.47
C SER A 131 7.77 -22.51 -4.41
N ALA A 132 8.86 -23.27 -4.29
CA ALA A 132 10.03 -22.85 -3.54
C ALA A 132 10.52 -21.51 -4.07
N THR A 133 10.31 -20.52 -3.22
CA THR A 133 11.31 -19.50 -2.93
C THR A 133 11.80 -18.72 -4.14
N TYR A 134 10.88 -18.16 -4.93
CA TYR A 134 11.10 -16.73 -5.21
C TYR A 134 10.87 -15.97 -3.89
N LYS A 135 11.83 -16.12 -2.96
CA LYS A 135 11.99 -15.17 -1.86
C LYS A 135 12.48 -13.93 -2.59
N GLN A 136 11.56 -13.08 -3.00
CA GLN A 136 11.94 -11.74 -3.41
C GLN A 136 12.64 -11.16 -2.19
N GLU A 137 13.96 -10.99 -2.28
CA GLU A 137 14.71 -10.30 -1.25
C GLU A 137 14.25 -8.85 -1.27
N TYR A 138 13.21 -8.60 -0.49
CA TYR A 138 12.67 -7.28 -0.33
C TYR A 138 13.67 -6.48 0.50
N ASN A 139 14.51 -5.73 -0.20
CA ASN A 139 15.50 -4.86 0.38
C ASN A 139 15.03 -3.42 0.23
N ILE A 140 14.74 -2.76 1.35
CA ILE A 140 14.43 -1.34 1.37
C ILE A 140 15.77 -0.59 1.27
N PRO A 141 16.01 0.17 0.19
CA PRO A 141 17.21 0.99 0.11
C PRO A 141 17.11 2.10 1.16
N PHE A 142 17.95 2.02 2.19
CA PHE A 142 18.04 3.08 3.18
C PHE A 142 18.86 4.24 2.64
N GLN A 143 18.38 5.46 2.91
CA GLN A 143 19.11 6.67 2.59
C GLN A 143 20.23 6.89 3.61
N THR A 144 21.22 7.72 3.25
CA THR A 144 22.14 8.26 4.25
C THR A 144 21.37 9.12 5.25
N LEU A 145 21.88 9.25 6.47
CA LEU A 145 21.29 10.10 7.50
C LEU A 145 21.15 11.54 6.99
N ALA A 146 22.16 12.07 6.30
CA ALA A 146 22.10 13.37 5.65
C ALA A 146 20.91 13.51 4.68
N SER A 147 20.75 12.55 3.76
CA SER A 147 19.62 12.55 2.81
C SER A 147 18.28 12.40 3.53
N TYR A 148 18.20 11.54 4.54
CA TYR A 148 16.99 11.38 5.34
C TYR A 148 16.58 12.69 6.02
N LEU A 149 17.54 13.39 6.60
CA LEU A 149 17.30 14.66 7.29
C LEU A 149 16.89 15.78 6.35
N PHE A 150 17.58 15.89 5.22
CA PHE A 150 17.21 16.83 4.17
C PHE A 150 15.79 16.56 3.65
N THR A 151 15.48 15.30 3.35
CA THR A 151 14.21 14.95 2.70
C THR A 151 13.02 15.01 3.66
N ARG A 152 13.18 14.56 4.92
CA ARG A 152 12.09 14.54 5.90
C ARG A 152 11.93 15.85 6.65
N PHE A 153 13.02 16.52 6.98
CA PHE A 153 13.01 17.71 7.84
C PHE A 153 13.49 18.98 7.13
N GLY A 154 13.83 18.93 5.84
CA GLY A 154 14.35 20.09 5.11
C GLY A 154 15.77 20.49 5.54
N PHE A 155 16.46 19.64 6.30
CA PHE A 155 17.73 19.98 6.92
C PHE A 155 18.91 19.71 5.98
N ASN A 156 19.48 20.76 5.41
CA ASN A 156 20.67 20.66 4.57
C ASN A 156 21.93 20.60 5.45
N VAL A 157 22.54 19.42 5.56
CA VAL A 157 23.76 19.20 6.35
C VAL A 157 24.97 19.94 5.79
N ASP A 158 24.94 20.36 4.53
CA ASP A 158 26.06 21.03 3.86
C ASP A 158 25.95 22.56 3.89
N ASP A 159 24.89 23.13 4.48
CA ASP A 159 24.74 24.59 4.61
C ASP A 159 25.47 25.11 5.89
N PRO A 160 26.59 25.84 5.75
CA PRO A 160 27.34 26.35 6.89
C PRO A 160 26.58 27.40 7.71
N ILE A 161 25.56 28.06 7.15
CA ILE A 161 24.81 29.13 7.82
C ILE A 161 23.81 28.57 8.83
N ALA A 162 23.31 27.34 8.64
CA ALA A 162 22.43 26.67 9.58
C ALA A 162 23.08 26.41 10.96
N PHE A 163 24.40 26.64 11.07
CA PHE A 163 25.25 26.08 12.11
C PHE A 163 26.10 27.08 12.89
N ALA A 164 26.10 28.36 12.51
CA ALA A 164 27.08 29.33 12.99
C ALA A 164 26.70 30.09 14.28
N GLY A 165 25.46 29.98 14.78
CA GLY A 165 24.94 30.94 15.77
C GLY A 165 25.29 30.69 17.25
N GLU A 166 25.11 29.48 17.77
CA GLU A 166 25.06 29.27 19.24
C GLU A 166 25.89 28.10 19.79
N LEU A 167 26.54 27.33 18.93
CA LEU A 167 27.21 26.08 19.31
C LEU A 167 28.65 26.25 19.84
N ASP A 168 29.20 27.46 19.74
CA ASP A 168 30.62 27.76 19.91
C ASP A 168 31.15 27.61 21.36
N LYS A 169 30.30 27.15 22.30
CA LYS A 169 30.66 26.98 23.72
C LYS A 169 30.67 25.53 24.23
N ARG A 170 30.31 24.52 23.42
CA ARG A 170 30.25 23.10 23.88
C ARG A 170 31.51 22.31 23.47
N THR A 171 31.99 21.42 24.35
CA THR A 171 33.14 20.55 24.06
C THR A 171 32.78 19.46 23.04
N ASP A 172 33.78 18.96 22.30
CA ASP A 172 33.63 17.88 21.31
C ASP A 172 32.97 16.62 21.87
N ALA A 173 33.30 16.25 23.11
CA ALA A 173 32.73 15.09 23.78
C ALA A 173 31.21 15.24 24.01
N VAL A 174 30.75 16.44 24.38
CA VAL A 174 29.32 16.73 24.56
C VAL A 174 28.60 16.65 23.21
N ARG A 175 29.20 17.19 22.15
CA ARG A 175 28.67 17.12 20.78
C ARG A 175 28.55 15.69 20.27
N ALA A 176 29.59 14.87 20.45
CA ALA A 176 29.58 13.47 20.05
C ALA A 176 28.52 12.65 20.80
N LYS A 177 28.34 12.89 22.11
CA LYS A 177 27.30 12.23 22.91
C LYS A 177 25.88 12.61 22.45
N ALA A 178 25.66 13.90 22.18
CA ALA A 178 24.42 14.42 21.61
C ALA A 178 24.12 13.78 20.25
N PHE A 179 25.13 13.60 19.40
CA PHE A 179 24.98 12.98 18.08
C PHE A 179 24.56 11.54 18.14
N LYS A 180 25.22 10.76 19.00
CA LYS A 180 24.85 9.36 19.20
C LYS A 180 23.42 9.22 19.72
N ALA A 181 22.97 10.14 20.57
CA ALA A 181 21.58 10.16 21.05
C ALA A 181 20.58 10.49 19.93
N ALA A 182 20.91 11.47 19.08
CA ALA A 182 20.09 11.86 17.93
C ALA A 182 19.97 10.73 16.89
N ILE A 183 21.08 10.12 16.49
CA ILE A 183 21.10 8.95 15.59
C ILE A 183 20.17 7.85 16.13
N ARG A 184 20.24 7.60 17.43
CA ARG A 184 19.41 6.59 18.08
C ARG A 184 17.93 6.94 18.03
N LEU A 185 17.57 8.20 18.28
CA LEU A 185 16.17 8.65 18.21
C LEU A 185 15.61 8.56 16.80
N LEU A 186 16.43 8.82 15.78
CA LEU A 186 16.05 8.81 14.38
C LEU A 186 16.05 7.40 13.76
N GLY A 187 16.30 6.34 14.54
CA GLY A 187 16.26 4.96 14.04
C GLY A 187 17.46 4.55 13.17
N TYR A 188 18.60 5.25 13.31
CA TYR A 188 19.86 4.95 12.63
C TYR A 188 20.92 4.33 13.55
N ASN A 189 20.56 3.90 14.78
CA ASN A 189 21.54 3.43 15.77
C ASN A 189 22.35 2.22 15.30
N ARG A 190 21.73 1.36 14.48
CA ARG A 190 22.33 0.16 13.90
C ARG A 190 22.44 0.25 12.38
N ALA A 191 22.43 1.46 11.84
CA ALA A 191 22.67 1.67 10.42
C ALA A 191 24.14 1.35 10.09
N PRO A 192 24.42 0.71 8.94
CA PRO A 192 25.78 0.60 8.39
C PRO A 192 26.53 1.95 8.34
N ASP A 193 27.85 1.91 8.50
CA ASP A 193 28.69 3.13 8.56
C ASP A 193 28.53 4.02 7.32
N ASN A 194 28.33 3.43 6.14
CA ASN A 194 28.10 4.16 4.89
C ASN A 194 26.77 4.93 4.87
N LEU A 195 25.79 4.56 5.71
CA LEU A 195 24.55 5.32 5.89
C LEU A 195 24.68 6.42 6.94
N LEU A 196 25.65 6.31 7.85
CA LEU A 196 25.92 7.30 8.89
C LEU A 196 26.85 8.42 8.43
N ALA A 197 27.51 8.25 7.27
CA ALA A 197 28.39 9.24 6.69
C ALA A 197 27.65 10.58 6.52
N MET A 198 28.05 11.56 7.32
CA MET A 198 27.70 12.96 7.16
C MET A 198 29.00 13.71 6.84
N SER A 199 28.93 14.80 6.07
CA SER A 199 30.09 15.64 5.74
C SER A 199 30.78 16.18 7.01
N GLU A 200 31.96 16.81 6.89
CA GLU A 200 32.68 17.45 8.02
C GLU A 200 31.79 18.39 8.86
N ALA A 201 30.72 18.94 8.27
CA ALA A 201 29.69 19.74 8.96
C ALA A 201 29.00 18.99 10.12
N SER A 202 28.98 17.66 10.10
CA SER A 202 28.49 16.80 11.19
C SER A 202 29.30 16.91 12.49
N LYS A 203 30.56 17.34 12.41
CA LYS A 203 31.40 17.63 13.58
C LYS A 203 30.98 18.95 14.24
N LEU A 204 30.34 19.85 13.50
CA LEU A 204 30.04 21.20 13.95
C LEU A 204 28.68 21.33 14.63
N ALA A 205 27.63 20.61 14.20
CA ALA A 205 26.29 21.09 14.53
C ALA A 205 25.15 20.08 14.60
N VAL A 206 25.28 19.21 15.59
CA VAL A 206 24.22 18.30 15.99
C VAL A 206 23.27 18.94 17.02
N ALA A 207 23.65 20.05 17.65
CA ALA A 207 22.78 20.69 18.65
C ALA A 207 21.50 21.29 18.05
N SER A 208 21.43 21.48 16.73
CA SER A 208 20.24 22.00 16.04
C SER A 208 19.26 20.92 15.57
N PHE A 209 19.43 19.64 15.97
CA PHE A 209 18.29 18.72 16.00
C PHE A 209 17.36 19.14 17.13
N ALA A 210 16.72 20.30 17.01
CA ALA A 210 15.83 20.86 18.01
C ALA A 210 14.67 19.90 18.35
N GLY A 211 14.43 18.85 17.55
CA GLY A 211 13.54 17.74 17.90
C GLY A 211 14.16 16.65 18.78
N THR A 212 15.46 16.32 18.67
CA THR A 212 15.98 15.06 19.24
C THR A 212 16.37 15.12 20.73
N PHE A 213 16.01 16.15 21.49
CA PHE A 213 16.36 16.22 22.91
C PHE A 213 15.13 16.27 23.80
N PRO A 214 14.79 15.21 24.55
CA PRO A 214 13.70 15.27 25.51
C PRO A 214 14.13 16.13 26.71
N GLY A 215 13.77 17.42 26.71
CA GLY A 215 14.03 18.33 27.81
C GLY A 215 13.07 19.53 27.81
N ALA A 216 12.65 19.96 29.01
CA ALA A 216 11.78 21.13 29.22
C ALA A 216 12.39 22.46 28.73
N THR A 217 13.70 22.48 28.47
CA THR A 217 14.42 23.58 27.82
C THR A 217 14.04 23.78 26.36
N LEU A 218 13.42 22.79 25.70
CA LEU A 218 13.01 22.92 24.30
C LEU A 218 12.03 24.08 24.09
N LYS A 219 11.02 24.25 24.95
CA LYS A 219 10.06 25.36 24.79
C LYS A 219 10.75 26.73 24.87
N ALA A 220 11.77 26.87 25.71
CA ALA A 220 12.55 28.09 25.87
C ALA A 220 13.63 28.29 24.78
N GLU A 221 14.18 27.22 24.21
CA GLU A 221 15.06 27.27 23.03
C GLU A 221 14.26 27.49 21.73
N TYR A 222 12.97 27.12 21.70
CA TYR A 222 12.03 27.37 20.60
C TYR A 222 11.38 28.75 20.63
N ASP A 223 11.16 29.34 21.81
CA ASP A 223 10.70 30.74 21.99
C ASP A 223 11.82 31.72 21.58
N GLY A 224 12.18 31.75 20.29
CA GLY A 224 13.21 32.64 19.75
C GLY A 224 13.95 32.09 18.53
N MET A 225 13.97 30.77 18.32
CA MET A 225 14.33 30.23 17.03
C MET A 225 13.20 30.60 16.06
N SER A 226 13.48 31.47 15.08
CA SER A 226 12.78 31.38 13.80
C SER A 226 13.05 29.96 13.34
N LEU A 227 12.09 29.07 13.62
CA LEU A 227 12.16 27.63 13.44
C LEU A 227 12.28 27.45 11.95
N ALA A 228 13.52 27.47 11.53
CA ALA A 228 13.83 27.54 10.16
C ALA A 228 13.64 26.07 9.72
N TRP A 229 12.45 25.84 9.26
CA TRP A 229 12.01 24.67 8.55
C TRP A 229 11.98 25.10 7.10
N ASP A 230 12.68 24.35 6.25
CA ASP A 230 13.06 24.81 4.92
C ASP A 230 13.79 26.19 5.00
N ILE A 231 14.86 26.24 5.82
CA ILE A 231 15.58 27.46 6.23
C ILE A 231 16.02 28.30 5.04
N LYS A 232 15.45 29.51 5.01
CA LYS A 232 15.62 30.64 4.09
C LYS A 232 14.83 30.53 2.80
N SER A 233 13.67 31.23 2.79
CA SER A 233 13.14 32.18 1.78
C SER A 233 13.16 31.82 0.29
N HIS A 234 13.68 30.66 -0.10
CA HIS A 234 13.92 30.21 -1.46
C HIS A 234 13.43 28.79 -1.70
N PHE A 235 12.95 28.07 -0.67
CA PHE A 235 12.01 26.98 -0.92
C PHE A 235 10.68 27.60 -1.35
N SER A 236 10.68 28.10 -2.59
CA SER A 236 9.49 28.11 -3.41
C SER A 236 9.38 26.66 -3.85
N PRO A 237 8.46 25.85 -3.27
CA PRO A 237 8.20 24.54 -3.84
C PRO A 237 8.05 24.78 -5.34
N ASN A 238 8.66 23.94 -6.17
CA ASN A 238 8.46 24.05 -7.59
C ASN A 238 6.99 23.66 -7.85
N ILE A 239 6.07 24.60 -7.60
CA ILE A 239 4.61 24.48 -7.67
C ILE A 239 4.18 24.36 -9.14
N ALA A 240 5.12 24.38 -10.09
CA ALA A 240 4.86 24.16 -11.50
C ALA A 240 4.42 22.70 -11.78
N GLY A 241 3.43 22.20 -11.06
CA GLY A 241 2.66 21.06 -11.45
C GLY A 241 1.94 20.34 -10.31
N LEU A 242 2.60 20.13 -9.17
CA LEU A 242 2.04 19.33 -8.09
C LEU A 242 1.07 20.17 -7.25
N ARG A 243 -0.21 19.80 -7.28
CA ARG A 243 -1.24 20.38 -6.42
C ARG A 243 -1.56 19.43 -5.27
N VAL A 244 -1.83 19.98 -4.09
CA VAL A 244 -2.34 19.22 -2.95
C VAL A 244 -3.73 19.69 -2.62
N GLN A 245 -4.67 18.75 -2.60
CA GLN A 245 -6.02 18.98 -2.16
C GLN A 245 -6.19 18.38 -0.77
N VAL A 246 -6.59 19.21 0.19
CA VAL A 246 -6.93 18.77 1.54
C VAL A 246 -8.40 18.37 1.56
N VAL A 247 -8.69 17.15 2.00
CA VAL A 247 -10.06 16.62 2.08
C VAL A 247 -10.31 16.02 3.45
N SER A 248 -11.58 15.92 3.85
CA SER A 248 -11.94 15.28 5.12
C SER A 248 -11.70 13.78 5.01
N ARG A 249 -11.02 13.21 6.00
CA ARG A 249 -10.77 11.77 6.03
C ARG A 249 -11.99 11.06 6.59
N VAL A 250 -12.44 10.00 5.92
CA VAL A 250 -13.45 9.12 6.51
C VAL A 250 -12.75 8.25 7.53
N PHE A 251 -13.09 8.46 8.81
CA PHE A 251 -12.54 7.65 9.88
C PHE A 251 -13.11 6.24 9.81
N ASP A 252 -12.22 5.26 9.70
CA ASP A 252 -12.54 3.90 10.10
C ASP A 252 -12.54 3.88 11.63
N SER A 253 -13.72 4.10 12.22
CA SER A 253 -13.95 4.15 13.67
C SER A 253 -13.45 2.90 14.39
N SER A 254 -13.20 1.80 13.68
CA SER A 254 -12.72 0.54 14.24
C SER A 254 -11.25 0.56 14.70
N PHE A 255 -10.42 1.52 14.25
CA PHE A 255 -8.95 1.40 14.38
C PHE A 255 -8.28 2.22 15.49
N MET A 256 -8.89 3.24 16.12
CA MET A 256 -8.17 4.11 17.07
C MET A 256 -9.00 4.56 18.29
N LEU A 257 -8.57 4.14 19.48
CA LEU A 257 -9.08 4.54 20.80
C LEU A 257 -8.46 5.86 21.31
N GLY A 258 -8.54 6.96 20.56
CA GLY A 258 -8.04 8.24 21.08
C GLY A 258 -8.18 9.45 20.15
N SER A 259 -8.80 10.49 20.72
CA SER A 259 -9.05 11.86 20.23
C SER A 259 -9.69 11.96 18.84
N ASP A 260 -10.96 12.36 18.83
CA ASP A 260 -11.86 12.63 17.68
C ASP A 260 -11.42 13.78 16.75
N GLU A 261 -10.15 14.16 16.73
CA GLU A 261 -9.70 15.16 15.77
C GLU A 261 -9.64 14.52 14.38
N GLU A 262 -10.55 14.98 13.53
CA GLU A 262 -10.59 14.63 12.12
C GLU A 262 -9.25 15.00 11.46
N LYS A 263 -8.37 14.01 11.28
CA LYS A 263 -7.12 14.21 10.57
C LYS A 263 -7.41 14.42 9.08
N PRO A 264 -6.86 15.46 8.44
CA PRO A 264 -7.04 15.67 7.01
C PRO A 264 -6.43 14.53 6.19
N LEU A 265 -6.94 14.35 4.98
CA LEU A 265 -6.34 13.54 3.93
C LEU A 265 -5.77 14.46 2.85
N TYR A 266 -4.49 14.31 2.54
CA TYR A 266 -3.80 15.09 1.52
C TYR A 266 -3.79 14.30 0.21
N VAL A 267 -4.60 14.73 -0.77
CA VAL A 267 -4.66 14.13 -2.11
C VAL A 267 -3.69 14.86 -3.03
N LEU A 268 -2.69 14.15 -3.52
CA LEU A 268 -1.61 14.66 -4.36
C LEU A 268 -2.04 14.56 -5.84
N ARG A 269 -2.04 15.71 -6.52
CA ARG A 269 -2.45 15.86 -7.92
C ARG A 269 -1.25 16.32 -8.75
N PRO A 270 -0.41 15.39 -9.22
CA PRO A 270 0.75 15.71 -10.05
C PRO A 270 0.33 16.30 -11.41
N PRO A 271 1.23 17.05 -12.08
CA PRO A 271 0.95 17.65 -13.39
C PRO A 271 0.75 16.57 -14.46
N ARG A 272 1.55 15.52 -14.41
CA ARG A 272 1.50 14.40 -15.35
C ARG A 272 0.64 13.31 -14.77
N ARG A 273 -0.51 13.07 -15.41
CA ARG A 273 -1.35 11.90 -15.12
C ARG A 273 -0.71 10.66 -15.73
N SER A 274 0.10 9.95 -14.96
CA SER A 274 0.63 8.63 -15.33
C SER A 274 -0.33 7.48 -15.06
N SER A 275 -1.41 7.72 -14.30
CA SER A 275 -2.41 6.71 -13.96
C SER A 275 -3.81 7.30 -13.81
N ASN A 276 -4.82 6.42 -13.74
CA ASN A 276 -6.22 6.74 -13.48
C ASN A 276 -6.54 6.90 -11.97
N TRP A 277 -5.52 6.81 -11.12
CA TRP A 277 -5.61 6.95 -9.66
C TRP A 277 -4.64 8.04 -9.18
N LEU A 278 -4.88 8.55 -7.98
CA LEU A 278 -4.08 9.57 -7.32
C LEU A 278 -3.41 8.99 -6.07
N VAL A 279 -2.35 9.64 -5.59
CA VAL A 279 -1.78 9.30 -4.28
C VAL A 279 -2.47 10.14 -3.21
N ALA A 280 -2.90 9.52 -2.12
CA ALA A 280 -3.36 10.22 -0.94
C ALA A 280 -2.58 9.78 0.29
N THR A 281 -2.36 10.68 1.23
CA THR A 281 -1.67 10.38 2.49
C THR A 281 -2.35 11.09 3.66
N PRO A 282 -2.45 10.46 4.85
CA PRO A 282 -2.94 11.14 6.05
C PRO A 282 -1.87 12.00 6.73
N SER A 283 -0.68 12.15 6.12
CA SER A 283 0.48 12.85 6.71
C SER A 283 0.89 14.05 5.87
N ALA A 284 0.92 15.21 6.52
CA ALA A 284 1.42 16.46 5.97
C ALA A 284 2.92 16.37 5.68
N THR A 285 3.70 15.72 6.55
CA THR A 285 5.15 15.59 6.34
C THR A 285 5.46 14.71 5.14
N VAL A 286 4.65 13.68 4.88
CA VAL A 286 4.75 12.87 3.65
C VAL A 286 4.38 13.70 2.43
N ALA A 287 3.34 14.54 2.49
CA ALA A 287 3.01 15.43 1.38
C ALA A 287 4.16 16.39 1.05
N LEU A 288 4.81 16.99 2.06
CA LEU A 288 5.99 17.84 1.84
C LEU A 288 7.22 17.08 1.34
N LEU A 289 7.44 15.85 1.81
CA LEU A 289 8.48 14.97 1.27
C LEU A 289 8.33 14.83 -0.26
N VAL A 290 7.10 14.65 -0.75
CA VAL A 290 6.83 14.54 -2.19
C VAL A 290 7.24 15.82 -2.93
N PHE A 291 6.95 17.00 -2.39
CA PHE A 291 7.41 18.27 -2.96
C PHE A 291 8.94 18.37 -3.00
N ARG A 292 9.62 18.03 -1.89
CA ARG A 292 11.09 18.08 -1.81
C ARG A 292 11.77 17.11 -2.77
N LYS A 293 11.15 15.96 -3.02
CA LYS A 293 11.65 14.97 -3.99
C LYS A 293 11.36 15.34 -5.44
N GLY A 294 10.45 16.28 -5.70
CA GLY A 294 10.10 16.71 -7.05
C GLY A 294 9.50 15.59 -7.90
N TRP A 295 8.77 14.64 -7.29
CA TRP A 295 8.14 13.56 -8.05
C TRP A 295 6.98 14.11 -8.90
N GLU A 296 7.05 13.89 -10.22
CA GLU A 296 6.21 14.59 -11.19
C GLU A 296 4.93 13.83 -11.59
N SER A 297 4.76 12.57 -11.16
CA SER A 297 3.65 11.72 -11.57
C SER A 297 3.15 10.83 -10.43
N SER A 298 1.90 10.34 -10.50
CA SER A 298 1.31 9.48 -9.45
C SER A 298 2.13 8.21 -9.25
N TYR A 299 2.64 7.65 -10.35
CA TYR A 299 3.52 6.49 -10.36
C TYR A 299 4.85 6.77 -9.62
N ASP A 300 5.53 7.88 -9.93
CA ASP A 300 6.80 8.24 -9.29
C ASP A 300 6.62 8.47 -7.79
N ILE A 301 5.52 9.12 -7.42
CA ILE A 301 5.15 9.34 -6.02
C ILE A 301 4.94 8.00 -5.32
N ALA A 302 4.08 7.13 -5.84
CA ALA A 302 3.78 5.85 -5.21
C ALA A 302 5.02 4.94 -5.14
N SER A 303 5.81 4.85 -6.22
CA SER A 303 7.04 4.06 -6.26
C SER A 303 8.06 4.59 -5.26
N GLY A 304 8.21 5.91 -5.17
CA GLY A 304 9.08 6.56 -4.19
C GLY A 304 8.65 6.27 -2.76
N LEU A 305 7.37 6.41 -2.44
CA LEU A 305 6.84 6.11 -1.10
C LEU A 305 6.96 4.62 -0.74
N LEU A 306 6.73 3.70 -1.68
CA LEU A 306 6.95 2.25 -1.49
C LEU A 306 8.40 1.92 -1.18
N SER A 307 9.34 2.52 -1.92
CA SER A 307 10.78 2.33 -1.71
C SER A 307 11.25 2.79 -0.33
N LEU A 308 10.49 3.68 0.33
CA LEU A 308 10.74 4.18 1.68
C LEU A 308 9.90 3.44 2.75
N GLY A 309 9.02 2.52 2.36
CA GLY A 309 8.08 1.85 3.25
C GLY A 309 7.07 2.80 3.90
N ILE A 310 6.76 3.92 3.23
CA ILE A 310 5.84 4.94 3.75
C ILE A 310 4.38 4.53 3.52
N ARG A 311 3.52 4.83 4.51
CA ARG A 311 2.07 4.65 4.39
C ARG A 311 1.48 5.66 3.41
N PHE A 312 0.69 5.19 2.46
CA PHE A 312 -0.12 6.03 1.57
C PHE A 312 -1.31 5.23 1.03
N ASN A 313 -2.15 5.88 0.24
CA ASN A 313 -3.28 5.29 -0.45
C ASN A 313 -3.17 5.59 -1.94
N THR A 314 -3.63 4.66 -2.77
CA THR A 314 -3.88 4.90 -4.20
C THR A 314 -5.38 5.12 -4.32
N VAL A 315 -5.86 6.33 -4.60
CA VAL A 315 -7.29 6.62 -4.55
C VAL A 315 -7.87 6.88 -5.94
N ILE A 316 -9.09 6.42 -6.16
CA ILE A 316 -9.92 6.81 -7.31
C ILE A 316 -10.92 7.86 -6.84
N GLU A 317 -10.98 8.96 -7.58
CA GLU A 317 -11.96 10.02 -7.36
C GLU A 317 -13.30 9.64 -8.00
N ARG A 318 -14.38 9.70 -7.20
CA ARG A 318 -15.75 9.44 -7.64
C ARG A 318 -16.62 10.63 -7.25
N LYS A 319 -17.57 11.02 -8.10
CA LYS A 319 -18.59 11.98 -7.69
C LYS A 319 -19.45 11.37 -6.59
N LYS A 320 -19.77 12.15 -5.56
CA LYS A 320 -20.74 11.73 -4.54
C LYS A 320 -22.05 11.33 -5.21
N THR A 321 -22.53 10.13 -4.89
CA THR A 321 -23.85 9.70 -5.33
C THR A 321 -24.87 10.22 -4.33
N LYS A 322 -25.96 10.86 -4.80
CA LYS A 322 -27.00 11.44 -3.92
C LYS A 322 -27.53 10.49 -2.84
N ALA A 323 -27.44 9.18 -3.06
CA ALA A 323 -27.85 8.16 -2.10
C ALA A 323 -27.06 8.18 -0.77
N ILE A 324 -25.77 8.51 -0.78
CA ILE A 324 -24.90 8.51 0.42
C ILE A 324 -25.14 9.78 1.27
N THR A 325 -25.43 10.90 0.62
CA THR A 325 -25.75 12.18 1.28
C THR A 325 -26.88 12.03 2.29
N THR A 326 -27.88 11.19 1.99
CA THR A 326 -29.03 10.91 2.87
C THR A 326 -28.62 10.33 4.22
N ARG A 327 -27.57 9.50 4.33
CA ARG A 327 -27.18 8.90 5.63
C ARG A 327 -26.46 9.86 6.56
N SER A 328 -25.67 10.78 6.00
CA SER A 328 -25.05 11.85 6.79
C SER A 328 -26.10 12.88 7.19
N GLN A 329 -26.98 13.27 6.25
CA GLN A 329 -28.07 14.21 6.51
C GLN A 329 -29.10 13.65 7.50
N LEU A 330 -29.45 12.36 7.43
CA LEU A 330 -30.32 11.71 8.43
C LEU A 330 -29.72 11.73 9.85
N ARG A 331 -28.40 11.86 9.98
CA ARG A 331 -27.75 11.99 11.29
C ARG A 331 -27.81 13.41 11.83
N ASP A 332 -27.73 14.40 10.94
CA ASP A 332 -27.77 15.83 11.29
C ASP A 332 -29.21 16.37 11.41
N ASP A 333 -30.19 15.74 10.72
CA ASP A 333 -31.61 16.10 10.74
C ASP A 333 -32.37 15.47 11.93
N LEU A 334 -31.76 14.53 12.66
CA LEU A 334 -32.32 14.03 13.92
C LEU A 334 -32.17 15.12 14.98
N ALA A 335 -33.30 15.71 15.37
CA ALA A 335 -33.36 16.76 16.37
C ALA A 335 -32.66 16.33 17.67
N PRO A 336 -31.90 17.23 18.32
CA PRO A 336 -31.23 16.92 19.58
C PRO A 336 -32.29 16.68 20.66
N GLY A 337 -32.67 15.42 20.88
CA GLY A 337 -33.65 15.03 21.91
C GLY A 337 -34.64 13.93 21.52
N GLU A 338 -34.66 13.44 20.27
CA GLU A 338 -35.38 12.19 19.97
C GLU A 338 -34.49 10.99 20.29
N ASP A 339 -34.77 10.35 21.44
CA ASP A 339 -34.18 9.07 21.82
C ASP A 339 -34.51 8.04 20.73
N LEU A 340 -33.52 7.71 19.90
CA LEU A 340 -33.59 6.56 19.01
C LEU A 340 -33.98 5.34 19.86
N PRO A 341 -34.95 4.52 19.42
CA PRO A 341 -35.28 3.28 20.11
C PRO A 341 -33.98 2.53 20.30
N ALA A 342 -33.60 2.31 21.55
CA ALA A 342 -32.33 1.71 21.93
C ALA A 342 -32.10 0.46 21.07
N GLU A 343 -31.23 0.59 20.06
CA GLU A 343 -30.65 -0.56 19.38
C GLU A 343 -30.02 -1.35 20.52
N GLN A 344 -30.64 -2.49 20.84
CA GLN A 344 -30.18 -3.37 21.90
C GLN A 344 -28.72 -3.70 21.60
N GLU A 345 -27.80 -3.07 22.33
CA GLU A 345 -26.39 -3.42 22.27
C GLU A 345 -26.30 -4.93 22.54
N PRO A 346 -25.77 -5.74 21.60
CA PRO A 346 -25.71 -7.17 21.76
C PRO A 346 -24.88 -7.47 23.02
N GLN A 347 -25.56 -8.03 24.03
CA GLN A 347 -24.95 -8.35 25.30
C GLN A 347 -23.80 -9.35 25.12
N SER A 348 -22.69 -9.03 25.77
CA SER A 348 -21.33 -9.59 25.71
C SER A 348 -21.17 -11.09 26.04
N GLU A 349 -21.81 -11.97 25.29
CA GLU A 349 -21.15 -13.25 25.00
C GLU A 349 -20.05 -12.95 23.98
N ALA A 350 -18.82 -13.43 24.17
CA ALA A 350 -17.77 -13.31 23.16
C ALA A 350 -18.32 -13.93 21.86
N SER A 351 -18.78 -13.06 20.96
CA SER A 351 -19.62 -13.41 19.82
C SER A 351 -18.83 -14.33 18.90
N GLU A 352 -19.52 -15.15 18.12
CA GLU A 352 -18.86 -15.98 17.10
C GLU A 352 -17.93 -15.15 16.18
N ASP A 353 -18.19 -13.85 16.04
CA ASP A 353 -17.34 -12.88 15.34
C ASP A 353 -15.89 -12.83 15.86
N ASP A 354 -15.66 -12.94 17.18
CA ASP A 354 -14.29 -12.93 17.74
C ASP A 354 -13.46 -14.14 17.25
N ARG A 355 -14.11 -15.26 16.89
CA ARG A 355 -13.43 -16.43 16.31
C ARG A 355 -13.08 -16.19 14.86
N GLU A 356 -13.88 -15.41 14.14
CA GLU A 356 -13.64 -15.15 12.73
C GLU A 356 -12.44 -14.23 12.50
N GLU A 357 -12.06 -13.38 13.46
CA GLU A 357 -11.00 -12.38 13.26
C GLU A 357 -9.56 -12.86 13.49
N THR A 358 -9.32 -14.15 13.77
CA THR A 358 -8.01 -14.64 14.22
C THR A 358 -7.58 -15.93 13.51
N LEU A 359 -6.37 -16.45 13.78
CA LEU A 359 -5.92 -17.78 13.35
C LEU A 359 -6.60 -18.93 14.10
N GLY A 360 -7.63 -18.64 14.89
CA GLY A 360 -8.40 -19.59 15.67
C GLY A 360 -8.04 -19.62 17.16
N ALA A 361 -8.86 -20.36 17.89
CA ALA A 361 -8.67 -20.59 19.32
C ALA A 361 -7.70 -21.76 19.57
N ARG A 362 -6.86 -21.64 20.60
CA ARG A 362 -5.93 -22.67 21.07
C ARG A 362 -6.19 -22.97 22.54
N GLU A 363 -5.87 -24.18 22.96
CA GLU A 363 -6.07 -24.63 24.35
C GLU A 363 -5.13 -23.91 25.33
N ALA A 364 -5.47 -23.98 26.61
CA ALA A 364 -4.61 -23.44 27.66
C ALA A 364 -3.27 -24.16 27.65
N GLY A 365 -2.18 -23.40 27.88
CA GLY A 365 -0.83 -23.95 27.82
C GLY A 365 -0.30 -24.18 26.40
N PHE A 366 -1.02 -23.78 25.34
CA PHE A 366 -0.53 -23.89 23.97
C PHE A 366 0.85 -23.25 23.77
N GLU A 367 1.80 -24.08 23.33
CA GLU A 367 3.15 -23.70 22.93
C GLU A 367 3.28 -23.90 21.41
N PRO A 368 3.55 -22.82 20.65
CA PRO A 368 3.63 -22.91 19.20
C PRO A 368 4.87 -23.70 18.77
N ASN A 369 4.77 -24.43 17.67
CA ASN A 369 5.88 -25.17 17.08
C ASN A 369 6.13 -24.78 15.60
N LEU A 370 6.98 -25.54 14.91
CA LEU A 370 7.27 -25.31 13.49
C LEU A 370 6.04 -25.47 12.60
N ASP A 371 5.15 -26.43 12.90
CA ASP A 371 3.93 -26.64 12.12
C ASP A 371 2.95 -25.48 12.28
N ASP A 372 2.84 -24.92 13.49
CA ASP A 372 2.04 -23.71 13.74
C ASP A 372 2.60 -22.50 12.97
N LEU A 373 3.93 -22.34 12.95
CA LEU A 373 4.57 -21.29 12.16
C LEU A 373 4.27 -21.46 10.67
N ASN A 374 4.41 -22.69 10.13
CA ASN A 374 4.10 -23.00 8.74
C ASN A 374 2.63 -22.73 8.40
N ALA A 375 1.71 -23.12 9.28
CA ALA A 375 0.29 -22.85 9.12
C ALA A 375 -0.02 -21.35 9.10
N TYR A 376 0.59 -20.58 10.01
CA TYR A 376 0.51 -19.11 9.99
C TYR A 376 1.03 -18.53 8.67
N LEU A 377 2.22 -18.95 8.22
CA LEU A 377 2.83 -18.43 6.98
C LEU A 377 1.96 -18.74 5.76
N ALA A 378 1.34 -19.92 5.71
CA ALA A 378 0.39 -20.30 4.66
C ALA A 378 -0.86 -19.40 4.66
N MET A 379 -1.49 -19.20 5.83
CA MET A 379 -2.68 -18.34 5.96
C MET A 379 -2.37 -16.88 5.65
N ARG A 380 -1.22 -16.37 6.13
CA ARG A 380 -0.72 -15.03 5.80
C ARG A 380 -0.54 -14.86 4.30
N ARG A 381 0.07 -15.85 3.62
CA ARG A 381 0.24 -15.83 2.16
C ARG A 381 -1.09 -15.81 1.43
N GLN A 382 -2.08 -16.58 1.89
CA GLN A 382 -3.42 -16.58 1.30
C GLN A 382 -4.07 -15.18 1.36
N VAL A 383 -4.04 -14.52 2.53
CA VAL A 383 -4.58 -13.16 2.70
C VAL A 383 -3.83 -12.15 1.81
N LEU A 384 -2.50 -12.21 1.77
CA LEU A 384 -1.69 -11.28 0.99
C LEU A 384 -1.82 -11.48 -0.53
N LEU A 385 -2.07 -12.70 -1.00
CA LEU A 385 -2.40 -12.94 -2.41
C LEU A 385 -3.85 -12.53 -2.75
N GLY A 386 -4.74 -12.48 -1.76
CA GLY A 386 -6.13 -12.04 -1.91
C GLY A 386 -6.31 -10.53 -2.13
N PRO A 387 -7.57 -10.04 -2.21
CA PRO A 387 -7.89 -8.64 -2.49
C PRO A 387 -7.30 -7.63 -1.50
N SER A 388 -7.24 -7.99 -0.21
CA SER A 388 -6.73 -7.12 0.86
C SER A 388 -5.22 -6.90 0.82
N GLY A 389 -4.46 -7.72 0.08
CA GLY A 389 -3.00 -7.69 0.06
C GLY A 389 -2.42 -6.31 -0.29
N ARG A 390 -3.01 -5.61 -1.27
CA ARG A 390 -2.59 -4.25 -1.63
C ARG A 390 -2.82 -3.26 -0.48
N ALA A 391 -4.00 -3.27 0.13
CA ALA A 391 -4.34 -2.37 1.22
C ALA A 391 -3.45 -2.61 2.45
N LEU A 392 -3.13 -3.88 2.76
CA LEU A 392 -2.19 -4.24 3.83
C LEU A 392 -0.75 -3.76 3.53
N ARG A 393 -0.31 -3.82 2.27
CA ARG A 393 0.98 -3.30 1.83
C ARG A 393 1.05 -1.78 1.97
N LEU A 394 0.02 -1.08 1.52
CA LEU A 394 -0.14 0.38 1.59
C LEU A 394 -0.28 0.91 3.02
N ALA A 395 -0.70 0.07 3.97
CA ALA A 395 -0.76 0.45 5.38
C ALA A 395 0.61 0.78 6.01
N GLY A 396 1.73 0.49 5.33
CA GLY A 396 3.08 0.81 5.81
C GLY A 396 3.42 0.15 7.15
N GLY A 397 4.49 0.64 7.79
CA GLY A 397 4.95 0.11 9.09
C GLY A 397 5.22 -1.40 9.04
N LEU A 398 4.98 -2.09 10.16
CA LEU A 398 5.30 -3.52 10.26
C LEU A 398 4.44 -4.39 9.31
N VAL A 399 3.14 -4.11 9.22
CA VAL A 399 2.24 -4.89 8.35
C VAL A 399 2.58 -4.66 6.89
N GLY A 400 2.86 -3.42 6.48
CA GLY A 400 3.33 -3.11 5.13
C GLY A 400 4.68 -3.76 4.80
N ARG A 401 5.60 -3.83 5.78
CA ARG A 401 6.88 -4.55 5.64
C ARG A 401 6.72 -6.05 5.49
N ILE A 402 5.84 -6.69 6.27
CA ILE A 402 5.53 -8.12 6.15
C ILE A 402 4.86 -8.39 4.80
N SER A 403 3.92 -7.54 4.40
CA SER A 403 3.19 -7.67 3.13
C SER A 403 4.12 -7.59 1.93
N ALA A 404 5.22 -6.84 2.03
CA ALA A 404 6.24 -6.67 1.00
C ALA A 404 6.89 -7.98 0.53
N GLU A 405 6.88 -9.02 1.38
CA GLU A 405 7.47 -10.32 1.06
C GLU A 405 6.68 -11.08 -0.01
N ILE A 406 5.44 -10.67 -0.27
CA ILE A 406 4.50 -11.39 -1.13
C ILE A 406 3.82 -10.44 -2.14
N VAL A 407 3.50 -9.22 -1.70
CA VAL A 407 2.81 -8.22 -2.52
C VAL A 407 3.86 -7.34 -3.19
N THR A 408 4.05 -7.56 -4.50
CA THR A 408 5.05 -6.83 -5.30
C THR A 408 4.65 -5.37 -5.52
N ASP A 409 5.63 -4.52 -5.80
CA ASP A 409 5.39 -3.09 -6.03
C ASP A 409 4.56 -2.86 -7.31
N GLU A 410 4.73 -3.68 -8.35
CA GLU A 410 3.92 -3.62 -9.58
C GLU A 410 2.44 -3.78 -9.27
N ARG A 411 2.10 -4.68 -8.34
CA ARG A 411 0.70 -4.88 -7.91
C ARG A 411 0.11 -3.66 -7.22
N ILE A 412 0.94 -2.88 -6.52
CA ILE A 412 0.51 -1.63 -5.90
C ILE A 412 0.35 -0.54 -6.97
N LEU A 413 1.30 -0.45 -7.90
CA LEU A 413 1.36 0.57 -8.95
C LEU A 413 0.28 0.40 -10.03
N MET A 414 -0.37 -0.76 -10.11
CA MET A 414 -1.62 -0.93 -10.88
C MET A 414 -2.80 -0.13 -10.29
N GLY A 415 -2.71 0.28 -9.02
CA GLY A 415 -3.74 1.04 -8.32
C GLY A 415 -4.92 0.21 -7.82
N PRO A 416 -6.04 0.89 -7.48
CA PRO A 416 -7.18 0.23 -6.88
C PRO A 416 -7.90 -0.77 -7.78
N THR A 417 -8.30 -1.90 -7.21
CA THR A 417 -9.00 -2.97 -7.92
C THR A 417 -10.43 -3.11 -7.44
N SER A 418 -10.65 -3.09 -6.13
CA SER A 418 -11.95 -3.32 -5.51
C SER A 418 -12.67 -2.01 -5.21
N CYS A 419 -11.94 -0.95 -4.83
CA CYS A 419 -12.48 0.38 -4.52
C CYS A 419 -13.70 0.32 -3.57
N ASN A 420 -13.62 -0.54 -2.57
CA ASN A 420 -14.69 -0.88 -1.64
C ASN A 420 -14.64 -0.07 -0.33
N ASN A 421 -13.63 0.78 -0.16
CA ASN A 421 -13.47 1.60 1.04
C ASN A 421 -13.36 3.08 0.68
N VAL A 422 -14.17 3.92 1.32
CA VAL A 422 -14.07 5.38 1.20
C VAL A 422 -13.02 5.85 2.20
N ILE A 423 -11.94 6.47 1.71
CA ILE A 423 -10.82 6.94 2.52
C ILE A 423 -10.96 8.43 2.85
N GLY A 424 -11.59 9.19 1.96
CA GLY A 424 -11.78 10.63 2.15
C GLY A 424 -12.92 11.18 1.32
N VAL A 425 -13.35 12.38 1.68
CA VAL A 425 -14.51 13.06 1.11
C VAL A 425 -14.20 14.56 1.00
N SER A 426 -14.48 15.14 -0.17
CA SER A 426 -14.57 16.59 -0.38
C SER A 426 -16.02 16.99 -0.64
N ASP A 427 -16.32 18.25 -0.92
CA ASP A 427 -17.71 18.70 -1.16
C ASP A 427 -18.39 17.90 -2.28
N GLU A 428 -17.71 17.72 -3.41
CA GLU A 428 -18.27 17.09 -4.61
C GLU A 428 -17.91 15.61 -4.79
N ASN A 429 -16.81 15.16 -4.19
CA ASN A 429 -16.19 13.88 -4.53
C ASN A 429 -15.90 13.02 -3.29
N GLU A 430 -15.86 11.71 -3.52
CA GLU A 430 -15.40 10.67 -2.61
C GLU A 430 -14.12 10.07 -3.18
N TYR A 431 -13.17 9.75 -2.31
CA TYR A 431 -11.90 9.15 -2.64
C TYR A 431 -11.90 7.72 -2.12
N VAL A 432 -11.87 6.76 -3.03
CA VAL A 432 -11.99 5.33 -2.70
C VAL A 432 -10.72 4.57 -3.00
N ASP A 433 -10.43 3.56 -2.17
CA ASP A 433 -9.32 2.62 -2.31
C ASP A 433 -9.81 1.21 -1.94
N ASP A 434 -8.93 0.21 -1.97
CA ASP A 434 -9.27 -1.09 -1.37
C ASP A 434 -9.12 -1.02 0.14
N GLY A 435 -10.06 -1.67 0.84
CA GLY A 435 -10.00 -1.87 2.28
C GLY A 435 -9.30 -3.19 2.64
N ALA A 436 -8.73 -3.23 3.83
CA ALA A 436 -8.37 -4.47 4.51
C ALA A 436 -9.13 -4.52 5.83
N SER A 437 -9.71 -5.67 6.14
CA SER A 437 -10.45 -5.87 7.39
C SER A 437 -9.50 -5.98 8.59
N MET A 438 -9.99 -5.76 9.82
CA MET A 438 -9.19 -5.99 11.02
C MET A 438 -8.70 -7.45 11.14
N LYS A 439 -9.54 -8.40 10.70
CA LYS A 439 -9.17 -9.81 10.54
C LYS A 439 -7.92 -9.97 9.67
N ASP A 440 -7.84 -9.29 8.53
CA ASP A 440 -6.68 -9.37 7.64
C ASP A 440 -5.40 -8.87 8.34
N PHE A 441 -5.49 -7.75 9.06
CA PHE A 441 -4.36 -7.24 9.87
C PHE A 441 -3.95 -8.23 10.97
N ASN A 442 -4.91 -8.83 11.66
CA ASN A 442 -4.68 -9.80 12.73
C ASN A 442 -4.03 -11.10 12.20
N ILE A 443 -4.50 -11.61 11.06
CA ILE A 443 -3.92 -12.78 10.40
C ILE A 443 -2.49 -12.48 9.98
N VAL A 444 -2.20 -11.32 9.37
CA VAL A 444 -0.83 -10.95 8.96
C VAL A 444 0.11 -10.85 10.17
N SER A 445 -0.36 -10.28 11.29
CA SER A 445 0.40 -10.24 12.55
C SER A 445 0.48 -11.59 13.27
N GLY A 446 -0.26 -12.60 12.81
CA GLY A 446 -0.22 -13.95 13.34
C GLY A 446 -0.92 -14.13 14.68
N LEU A 447 -2.11 -13.54 14.85
CA LEU A 447 -2.87 -13.53 16.11
C LEU A 447 -3.63 -14.85 16.36
N TYR A 448 -3.42 -15.43 17.54
CA TYR A 448 -4.20 -16.53 18.12
C TYR A 448 -4.97 -16.08 19.38
N VAL A 449 -6.06 -16.80 19.67
CA VAL A 449 -6.80 -16.69 20.92
C VAL A 449 -6.51 -17.91 21.80
N ILE A 450 -5.78 -17.74 22.89
CA ILE A 450 -5.47 -18.85 23.81
C ILE A 450 -6.49 -18.89 24.93
N LEU A 451 -7.23 -19.98 25.04
CA LEU A 451 -8.20 -20.21 26.10
C LEU A 451 -7.47 -20.35 27.45
N ARG A 452 -8.04 -19.83 28.54
CA ARG A 452 -7.54 -20.11 29.90
C ARG A 452 -8.28 -21.28 30.51
N ASP A 453 -7.56 -22.08 31.29
CA ASP A 453 -8.16 -23.17 32.05
C ASP A 453 -9.23 -22.64 33.00
N LYS A 454 -10.36 -23.35 33.05
CA LYS A 454 -11.49 -23.04 33.94
C LYS A 454 -11.20 -23.34 35.43
N ALA A 455 -9.97 -23.72 35.78
CA ALA A 455 -9.60 -24.16 37.12
C ALA A 455 -9.73 -22.99 38.13
N GLY A 456 -10.94 -22.76 38.64
CA GLY A 456 -11.22 -21.91 39.79
C GLY A 456 -12.44 -20.99 39.68
N ASN A 457 -12.92 -20.63 38.48
CA ASN A 457 -13.97 -19.62 38.36
C ASN A 457 -15.34 -20.26 38.06
N ARG A 458 -16.13 -20.50 39.11
CA ARG A 458 -17.45 -21.17 39.03
C ARG A 458 -18.58 -20.31 38.43
N GLY A 459 -18.32 -19.15 37.84
CA GLY A 459 -19.40 -18.29 37.35
C GLY A 459 -19.05 -17.11 36.44
N GLY A 460 -17.87 -17.08 35.81
CA GLY A 460 -17.48 -15.96 34.94
C GLY A 460 -16.92 -16.47 33.61
N GLY A 461 -17.24 -15.78 32.52
CA GLY A 461 -16.94 -16.18 31.14
C GLY A 461 -15.52 -16.68 30.88
N ARG A 462 -15.36 -17.48 29.82
CA ARG A 462 -14.05 -18.00 29.38
C ARG A 462 -13.09 -16.84 29.13
N LEU A 463 -12.20 -16.58 30.08
CA LEU A 463 -11.11 -15.63 29.88
C LEU A 463 -10.20 -16.16 28.77
N SER A 464 -10.02 -15.38 27.71
CA SER A 464 -9.08 -15.69 26.64
C SER A 464 -7.84 -14.77 26.72
N SER A 465 -6.76 -15.18 26.09
CA SER A 465 -5.53 -14.40 25.96
C SER A 465 -5.15 -14.30 24.49
N ARG A 466 -5.17 -13.08 23.95
CA ARG A 466 -4.69 -12.77 22.60
C ARG A 466 -3.15 -12.80 22.57
N ARG A 467 -2.55 -13.62 21.70
CA ARG A 467 -1.09 -13.69 21.50
C ARG A 467 -0.74 -13.78 20.02
N SER A 468 0.37 -13.18 19.61
CA SER A 468 0.71 -13.07 18.18
C SER A 468 2.20 -13.27 17.88
N TRP A 469 2.49 -13.66 16.63
CA TRP A 469 3.85 -13.85 16.10
C TRP A 469 4.60 -12.52 15.94
N PHE A 470 3.87 -11.48 15.55
CA PHE A 470 4.32 -10.09 15.43
C PHE A 470 3.41 -9.15 16.25
N PRO A 471 3.88 -7.96 16.64
CA PRO A 471 3.02 -6.91 17.18
C PRO A 471 1.78 -6.70 16.31
N LEU A 472 0.62 -6.57 16.94
CA LEU A 472 -0.59 -6.10 16.26
C LEU A 472 -0.40 -4.66 15.80
N ARG A 473 -1.12 -4.23 14.76
CA ARG A 473 -1.04 -2.87 14.21
C ARG A 473 -1.18 -1.79 15.30
N GLY A 474 -2.19 -1.91 16.18
CA GLY A 474 -2.37 -0.96 17.28
C GLY A 474 -1.21 -0.96 18.30
N ALA A 475 -0.53 -2.09 18.50
CA ALA A 475 0.65 -2.15 19.36
C ALA A 475 1.85 -1.46 18.70
N TRP A 476 2.06 -1.71 17.41
CA TRP A 476 3.14 -1.14 16.61
C TRP A 476 2.97 0.38 16.45
N ASP A 477 1.85 0.83 15.89
CA ASP A 477 1.62 2.23 15.55
C ASP A 477 1.59 3.13 16.81
N LYS A 478 1.05 2.64 17.93
CA LYS A 478 0.92 3.42 19.17
C LYS A 478 2.21 3.41 20.00
N PHE A 479 2.82 2.25 20.18
CA PHE A 479 3.89 2.08 21.17
C PHE A 479 5.28 1.91 20.57
N SER A 480 5.40 1.54 19.30
CA SER A 480 6.71 1.32 18.70
C SER A 480 7.44 2.64 18.54
N GLY A 481 8.64 2.76 19.11
CA GLY A 481 9.55 3.86 18.76
C GLY A 481 10.28 3.62 17.44
N TYR A 482 10.06 2.47 16.80
CA TYR A 482 10.44 2.19 15.42
C TYR A 482 9.34 2.59 14.41
N ALA A 483 8.12 2.86 14.89
CA ALA A 483 7.03 3.34 14.07
C ALA A 483 7.21 4.85 13.84
N ASP A 484 7.99 5.18 12.82
CA ASP A 484 7.82 6.40 12.07
C ASP A 484 6.95 6.09 10.83
N GLU A 485 6.58 7.14 10.11
CA GLU A 485 5.90 7.02 8.82
C GLU A 485 6.78 6.36 7.76
N GLN A 486 8.11 6.49 7.89
CA GLN A 486 9.10 5.84 7.04
C GLN A 486 9.66 4.58 7.71
N TRP A 487 9.93 3.54 6.91
CA TRP A 487 10.63 2.35 7.42
C TRP A 487 12.13 2.62 7.52
N LEU A 488 12.68 2.50 8.73
CA LEU A 488 14.04 2.93 9.08
C LEU A 488 14.98 1.73 9.35
N PRO A 489 16.32 1.93 9.31
CA PRO A 489 17.28 0.85 9.52
C PRO A 489 17.07 0.07 10.83
N ASP A 490 16.80 0.76 11.94
CA ASP A 490 16.57 0.10 13.23
C ASP A 490 15.28 -0.75 13.24
N ALA A 491 14.24 -0.34 12.50
CA ALA A 491 13.00 -1.10 12.34
C ALA A 491 13.25 -2.39 11.54
N GLU A 492 14.01 -2.31 10.45
CA GLU A 492 14.43 -3.48 9.66
C GLU A 492 15.30 -4.43 10.46
N ASN A 493 16.28 -3.90 11.19
CA ASN A 493 17.13 -4.71 12.05
C ASN A 493 16.32 -5.46 13.12
N TRP A 494 15.32 -4.80 13.70
CA TRP A 494 14.39 -5.44 14.63
C TRP A 494 13.58 -6.56 13.96
N TYR A 495 13.03 -6.29 12.77
CA TYR A 495 12.24 -7.24 12.00
C TYR A 495 13.05 -8.48 11.63
N THR A 496 14.22 -8.28 11.02
CA THR A 496 15.13 -9.35 10.60
C THR A 496 15.64 -10.16 11.77
N TYR A 497 15.89 -9.54 12.92
CA TYR A 497 16.20 -10.28 14.16
C TYR A 497 15.04 -11.17 14.59
N ARG A 498 13.80 -10.66 14.53
CA ARG A 498 12.61 -11.44 14.89
C ARG A 498 12.37 -12.61 13.95
N VAL A 499 12.51 -12.41 12.64
CA VAL A 499 12.40 -13.49 11.64
C VAL A 499 13.45 -14.56 11.89
N ARG A 500 14.71 -14.17 12.09
CA ARG A 500 15.80 -15.08 12.41
C ARG A 500 15.59 -15.85 13.72
N ASP A 501 14.99 -15.24 14.74
CA ASP A 501 14.62 -15.96 15.96
C ASP A 501 13.61 -17.08 15.66
N MET A 502 12.61 -16.83 14.79
CA MET A 502 11.65 -17.85 14.37
C MET A 502 12.33 -18.96 13.54
N ASP A 503 13.21 -18.61 12.61
CA ASP A 503 13.97 -19.58 11.80
C ASP A 503 14.89 -20.47 12.65
N ASN A 504 15.41 -19.93 13.77
CA ASN A 504 16.23 -20.66 14.73
C ASN A 504 15.40 -21.47 15.75
N GLY A 505 14.10 -21.62 15.55
CA GLY A 505 13.23 -22.43 16.41
C GLY A 505 12.75 -21.73 17.68
N LYS A 506 12.95 -20.41 17.84
CA LYS A 506 12.41 -19.66 18.98
C LYS A 506 10.95 -19.25 18.72
N TYR A 507 10.08 -20.23 18.81
CA TYR A 507 8.65 -20.07 18.60
C TYR A 507 7.97 -19.43 19.82
N GLU A 508 8.01 -18.10 19.92
CA GLU A 508 7.40 -17.37 21.04
C GLU A 508 6.19 -16.56 20.58
N LEU A 509 4.99 -16.85 21.10
CA LEU A 509 3.81 -15.99 20.93
C LEU A 509 3.68 -15.03 22.11
N LEU A 510 3.61 -13.73 21.82
CA LEU A 510 3.59 -12.68 22.84
C LEU A 510 2.23 -12.02 22.98
N LYS A 511 1.90 -11.62 24.22
CA LYS A 511 0.75 -10.77 24.55
C LYS A 511 1.00 -9.33 24.15
N PHE A 512 -0.07 -8.56 23.98
CA PHE A 512 -0.03 -7.12 23.70
C PHE A 512 0.89 -6.33 24.67
N ALA A 513 0.79 -6.59 25.98
CA ALA A 513 1.62 -5.92 26.99
C ALA A 513 3.11 -6.23 26.83
N GLN A 514 3.45 -7.48 26.44
CA GLN A 514 4.83 -7.88 26.18
C GLN A 514 5.36 -7.22 24.90
N TRP A 515 4.52 -7.15 23.85
CA TRP A 515 4.85 -6.41 22.63
C TRP A 515 5.15 -4.95 22.93
N LYS A 516 4.28 -4.28 23.69
CA LYS A 516 4.48 -2.88 24.10
C LYS A 516 5.87 -2.65 24.71
N VAL A 517 6.36 -3.57 25.55
CA VAL A 517 7.71 -3.49 26.12
C VAL A 517 8.79 -3.72 25.06
N LYS A 518 8.65 -4.77 24.23
CA LYS A 518 9.65 -5.12 23.21
C LYS A 518 9.79 -4.07 22.09
N VAL A 519 8.74 -3.31 21.77
CA VAL A 519 8.76 -2.31 20.68
C VAL A 519 8.90 -0.86 21.17
N LYS A 520 8.76 -0.59 22.48
CA LYS A 520 8.70 0.77 23.04
C LYS A 520 9.75 1.73 22.49
N PHE A 521 10.99 1.24 22.37
CA PHE A 521 12.17 2.01 21.98
C PHE A 521 12.14 3.43 22.62
N GLN A 522 12.51 4.49 21.91
CA GLN A 522 12.47 5.87 22.42
C GLN A 522 11.16 6.61 22.05
N ARG A 523 10.02 5.90 21.95
CA ARG A 523 8.73 6.44 21.46
C ARG A 523 8.32 7.76 22.10
N ALA A 524 8.44 7.90 23.42
CA ALA A 524 8.00 9.10 24.12
C ALA A 524 8.76 10.37 23.66
N ALA A 525 10.07 10.26 23.43
CA ALA A 525 10.87 11.36 22.91
C ALA A 525 10.54 11.63 21.43
N LEU A 526 10.44 10.57 20.62
CA LEU A 526 10.14 10.67 19.20
C LEU A 526 8.75 11.26 18.91
N GLN A 527 7.73 10.92 19.71
CA GLN A 527 6.35 11.36 19.48
C GLN A 527 6.21 12.88 19.50
N ALA A 528 6.90 13.57 20.40
CA ALA A 528 6.85 15.03 20.48
C ALA A 528 7.37 15.66 19.17
N VAL A 529 8.48 15.13 18.65
CA VAL A 529 9.07 15.57 17.38
C VAL A 529 8.14 15.32 16.22
N LEU A 530 7.57 14.11 16.13
CA LEU A 530 6.69 13.74 15.03
C LEU A 530 5.41 14.57 15.02
N ASN A 531 4.82 14.81 16.19
CA ASN A 531 3.62 15.65 16.31
C ASN A 531 3.89 17.09 15.88
N GLU A 532 5.01 17.64 16.34
CA GLU A 532 5.38 19.01 16.01
C GLU A 532 5.75 19.16 14.53
N ASN A 533 6.42 18.15 13.96
CA ASN A 533 6.71 18.07 12.53
C ASN A 533 5.46 18.04 11.67
N GLU A 534 4.51 17.19 12.05
CA GLU A 534 3.23 17.07 11.39
C GLU A 534 2.42 18.37 11.48
N ARG A 535 2.39 19.00 12.66
CA ARG A 535 1.71 20.29 12.88
C ARG A 535 2.29 21.38 11.98
N MET A 536 3.61 21.58 12.01
CA MET A 536 4.28 22.59 11.20
C MET A 536 4.12 22.33 9.71
N SER A 537 4.23 21.07 9.28
CA SER A 537 4.03 20.70 7.87
C SER A 537 2.60 20.98 7.41
N ALA A 538 1.60 20.69 8.26
CA ALA A 538 0.20 20.97 7.97
C ALA A 538 -0.06 22.48 7.87
N GLU A 539 0.50 23.28 8.77
CA GLU A 539 0.44 24.74 8.72
C GLU A 539 1.07 25.28 7.43
N PHE A 540 2.26 24.79 7.06
CA PHE A 540 2.91 25.19 5.82
C PHE A 540 2.04 24.91 4.59
N ILE A 541 1.49 23.69 4.48
CA ILE A 541 0.59 23.32 3.36
C ILE A 541 -0.61 24.26 3.33
N LYS A 542 -1.24 24.52 4.49
CA LYS A 542 -2.40 25.40 4.60
C LYS A 542 -2.10 26.83 4.16
N HIS A 543 -0.95 27.38 4.54
CA HIS A 543 -0.59 28.77 4.24
C HIS A 543 -0.04 28.97 2.83
N HIS A 544 0.77 28.04 2.32
CA HIS A 544 1.53 28.24 1.09
C HIS A 544 1.02 27.47 -0.12
N LEU A 545 0.27 26.39 0.07
CA LEU A 545 -0.15 25.50 -1.02
C LEU A 545 -1.66 25.52 -1.28
N SER A 546 -2.47 25.77 -0.26
CA SER A 546 -3.95 25.79 -0.40
C SER A 546 -4.50 27.01 -1.16
N PHE A 547 -3.78 28.14 -1.19
CA PHE A 547 -4.24 29.37 -1.86
C PHE A 547 -4.16 29.32 -3.40
N SER A 548 -3.50 28.31 -3.98
CA SER A 548 -3.39 28.18 -5.44
C SER A 548 -4.71 27.75 -6.13
N LEU A 549 -5.71 27.30 -5.36
CA LEU A 549 -6.99 26.82 -5.91
C LEU A 549 -7.99 27.92 -6.31
N ALA A 550 -7.73 29.19 -5.95
CA ALA A 550 -8.67 30.29 -6.19
C ALA A 550 -8.54 31.00 -7.55
N TYR A 551 -7.61 30.57 -8.42
CA TYR A 551 -7.56 31.05 -9.80
C TYR A 551 -8.04 29.95 -10.76
N PRO A 552 -9.32 29.95 -11.16
CA PRO A 552 -9.76 29.14 -12.27
C PRO A 552 -9.05 29.65 -13.52
N SER A 553 -8.21 28.78 -14.12
CA SER A 553 -7.95 28.71 -15.55
C SER A 553 -8.12 30.02 -16.34
N LEU A 554 -7.24 31.00 -16.13
CA LEU A 554 -6.97 32.05 -17.12
C LEU A 554 -5.87 31.63 -18.11
N CYS A 555 -5.36 30.39 -18.03
CA CYS A 555 -4.40 29.84 -18.97
C CYS A 555 -5.06 29.27 -20.25
N SER A 556 -6.10 29.95 -20.74
CA SER A 556 -6.60 29.82 -22.10
C SER A 556 -7.09 31.19 -22.61
N GLN A 557 -6.19 32.16 -22.72
CA GLN A 557 -6.39 33.28 -23.62
C GLN A 557 -5.12 33.45 -24.47
N ASP A 558 -5.25 32.98 -25.70
CA ASP A 558 -4.84 33.67 -26.91
C ASP A 558 -3.58 34.56 -26.81
N PRO A 559 -2.43 34.17 -27.40
CA PRO A 559 -1.22 35.01 -27.41
C PRO A 559 -1.34 36.27 -28.31
N SER A 560 -2.54 36.72 -28.66
CA SER A 560 -2.78 37.75 -29.68
C SER A 560 -3.26 39.12 -29.17
N LEU A 561 -3.45 39.33 -27.85
CA LEU A 561 -3.70 40.67 -27.31
C LEU A 561 -2.45 41.30 -26.70
N VAL A 562 -1.60 41.85 -27.57
CA VAL A 562 -0.68 42.93 -27.24
C VAL A 562 -1.43 44.24 -27.42
N VAL A 563 -1.93 44.82 -26.32
CA VAL A 563 -2.42 46.21 -26.36
C VAL A 563 -1.21 47.11 -26.16
N ALA A 564 -0.75 47.72 -27.26
CA ALA A 564 0.26 48.76 -27.22
C ALA A 564 -0.31 50.01 -26.51
N GLY A 565 0.29 50.40 -25.39
CA GLY A 565 0.07 51.70 -24.79
C GLY A 565 0.70 52.81 -25.66
N PRO A 566 0.20 54.06 -25.60
CA PRO A 566 0.57 55.15 -26.51
C PRO A 566 2.03 55.65 -26.41
N HIS A 567 2.88 55.01 -25.61
CA HIS A 567 4.29 55.41 -25.44
C HIS A 567 5.33 54.29 -25.60
N GLY A 568 4.95 53.08 -26.07
CA GLY A 568 5.94 52.09 -26.53
C GLY A 568 6.80 51.42 -25.45
N ASP A 569 6.51 51.60 -24.16
CA ASP A 569 7.23 50.92 -23.08
C ASP A 569 6.49 49.64 -22.62
N ILE A 570 7.21 48.51 -22.60
CA ILE A 570 6.73 47.24 -22.04
C ILE A 570 6.88 47.31 -20.51
N VAL A 571 5.76 47.50 -19.80
CA VAL A 571 5.73 47.47 -18.33
C VAL A 571 5.36 46.06 -17.87
N VAL A 572 6.35 45.34 -17.34
CA VAL A 572 6.13 44.07 -16.63
C VAL A 572 5.76 44.40 -15.18
N TYR A 573 4.50 44.20 -14.80
CA TYR A 573 4.07 44.35 -13.41
C TYR A 573 4.50 43.12 -12.60
N PHE A 574 5.52 43.28 -11.75
CA PHE A 574 5.78 42.37 -10.65
C PHE A 574 4.87 42.75 -9.47
N PHE A 575 3.85 41.94 -9.20
CA PHE A 575 3.13 42.02 -7.93
C PHE A 575 3.98 41.35 -6.85
N PHE A 576 4.65 42.16 -6.04
CA PHE A 576 5.11 41.74 -4.72
C PHE A 576 3.98 42.02 -3.72
N THR A 577 3.38 40.98 -3.16
CA THR A 577 2.55 41.07 -1.95
C THR A 577 3.42 40.70 -0.76
N LEU A 578 3.60 41.68 0.14
CA LEU A 578 4.18 41.55 1.49
C LEU A 578 3.27 40.74 2.42
#